data_AF-A0A1M5ZI32-F1
#
_entry.id   AF-A0A1M5ZI32-F1
#
_cell.length_a   1.000
_cell.length_b   1.000
_cell.length_c   1.000
_cell.angle_alpha   90.00
_cell.angle_beta   90.00
_cell.angle_gamma   90.00
#
_symmetry.space_group_name_H-M   'P 1'
#
loop_
_entity.id
_entity.type
_entity.pdbx_description
1 polymer ?
#
loop_
_entity_poly.entity_id
_entity_poly.type
_entity_poly.pdbx_seq_one_letter_code
_entity_poly.pdbx_strand_id
1 'polypeptide(L)' 'MATDKYPTYVRIDRSIHEKLEIMAQKEHRSVNSLIVHLILKGVEDYEAKNGEVKVLDD' A
#
# COMPACT_ATOMS: atom_id res chain seq x y z
N MET A 1 -19.11 -3.24 8.96
CA MET A 1 -18.90 -4.01 7.72
C MET A 1 -17.51 -4.60 7.79
N ALA A 2 -17.40 -5.92 7.91
CA ALA A 2 -16.10 -6.59 7.88
C ALA A 2 -15.47 -6.26 6.52
N THR A 3 -14.44 -5.42 6.53
CA THR A 3 -13.62 -5.19 5.35
C THR A 3 -12.63 -6.34 5.37
N ASP A 4 -12.62 -7.18 4.33
CA ASP A 4 -11.67 -8.28 4.19
C ASP A 4 -10.24 -7.71 4.07
N LYS A 5 -9.63 -7.46 5.22
CA LYS A 5 -8.28 -6.95 5.36
C LYS A 5 -7.42 -8.08 5.86
N TYR A 6 -6.50 -8.52 5.01
CA TYR A 6 -5.52 -9.52 5.38
C TYR A 6 -4.34 -8.84 6.09
N PRO A 7 -3.91 -9.34 7.27
CA PRO A 7 -2.67 -8.91 7.87
C PRO A 7 -1.51 -9.39 6.99
N THR A 8 -0.67 -8.44 6.55
CA THR A 8 0.47 -8.72 5.68
C THR A 8 1.75 -8.24 6.35
N TYR A 9 2.80 -9.07 6.31
CA TYR A 9 4.15 -8.68 6.71
C TYR A 9 4.99 -8.42 5.47
N VAL A 10 5.58 -7.24 5.35
CA VAL A 10 6.42 -6.85 4.21
C VAL A 10 7.85 -6.61 4.69
N ARG A 11 8.84 -7.13 3.95
CA ARG A 11 10.25 -6.82 4.16
C ARG A 11 10.65 -5.66 3.24
N ILE A 12 11.13 -4.58 3.85
CA ILE A 12 11.63 -3.41 3.14
C ILE A 12 12.98 -3.00 3.72
N ASP A 13 13.78 -2.32 2.92
CA ASP A 13 15.05 -1.77 3.39
C ASP A 13 14.83 -0.72 4.48
N ARG A 14 15.78 -0.66 5.43
CA ARG A 14 15.74 0.30 6.54
C ARG A 14 15.56 1.74 6.07
N SER A 15 16.27 2.14 5.01
CA SER A 15 16.21 3.50 4.48
C SER A 15 14.83 3.86 3.91
N ILE A 16 14.08 2.87 3.41
CA ILE A 16 12.70 3.05 2.95
C ILE A 16 11.75 3.14 4.15
N HIS A 17 11.94 2.28 5.16
CA HIS A 17 11.15 2.34 6.39
C HIS A 17 11.25 3.72 7.06
N GLU A 18 12.45 4.25 7.22
CA GLU A 18 12.68 5.58 7.81
C GLU A 18 12.00 6.70 7.00
N LYS A 19 12.02 6.61 5.66
CA LYS A 19 11.31 7.56 4.80
C LYS A 19 9.80 7.48 4.99
N LEU A 20 9.24 6.27 5.09
CA LEU A 20 7.81 6.06 5.30
C LEU A 20 7.35 6.63 6.66
N GLU A 21 8.17 6.50 7.70
CA GLU A 21 7.89 7.12 9.01
C GLU A 21 7.81 8.65 8.90
N ILE A 22 8.79 9.28 8.26
CA ILE A 22 8.82 10.74 8.07
C ILE A 22 7.61 11.20 7.24
N MET A 23 7.27 10.49 6.16
CA MET A 23 6.12 10.80 5.33
C MET A 23 4.80 10.68 6.10
N ALA A 24 4.64 9.59 6.87
CA ALA A 24 3.43 9.35 7.65
C ALA A 24 3.23 10.42 8.74
N GLN A 25 4.32 10.87 9.39
CA GLN A 25 4.27 11.96 10.35
C GLN A 25 3.83 13.27 9.70
N LYS A 26 4.38 13.62 8.53
CA LYS A 26 4.00 14.84 7.78
C LYS A 26 2.54 14.82 7.33
N GLU A 27 2.00 13.64 7.04
CA GLU A 27 0.60 13.44 6.63
C GLU A 27 -0.36 13.19 7.81
N HIS A 28 0.12 13.29 9.06
CA HIS A 28 -0.67 13.03 10.28
C HIS A 28 -1.41 11.68 10.25
N ARG A 29 -0.75 10.62 9.76
CA ARG A 29 -1.32 9.28 9.61
C ARG A 29 -0.37 8.19 10.10
N SER A 30 -0.87 6.96 10.26
CA SER A 30 -0.01 5.83 10.61
C SER A 30 0.79 5.34 9.40
N VAL A 31 1.98 4.81 9.64
CA VAL A 31 2.83 4.17 8.61
C VAL A 31 2.06 3.09 7.86
N ASN A 32 1.30 2.25 8.57
CA ASN A 32 0.46 1.23 7.94
C ASN A 32 -0.56 1.84 6.98
N SER A 33 -1.27 2.90 7.41
CA SER A 33 -2.26 3.54 6.54
C SER A 33 -1.60 4.16 5.30
N LEU A 34 -0.38 4.70 5.43
CA LEU A 34 0.38 5.24 4.31
C LEU A 34 0.80 4.13 3.34
N ILE A 35 1.33 3.02 3.84
CA ILE A 35 1.71 1.86 3.03
C ILE A 35 0.52 1.35 2.22
N VAL A 36 -0.64 1.19 2.86
CA VAL A 36 -1.87 0.77 2.16
C VAL A 36 -2.25 1.74 1.05
N HIS A 37 -2.17 3.05 1.30
CA HIS A 37 -2.45 4.06 0.28
C HIS A 37 -1.47 4.01 -0.89
N LEU A 38 -0.18 3.85 -0.63
CA LEU A 38 0.85 3.74 -1.66
C LEU A 38 0.68 2.45 -2.49
N ILE A 39 0.29 1.33 -1.87
CA ILE A 39 -0.03 0.09 -2.57
C ILE A 39 -1.21 0.30 -3.51
N LEU A 40 -2.32 0.88 -3.03
CA LEU A 40 -3.51 1.15 -3.84
C LEU A 40 -3.16 2.02 -5.05
N LYS A 41 -2.46 3.13 -4.82
CA LYS A 41 -2.00 4.01 -5.89
C LYS A 41 -1.10 3.30 -6.89
N GLY A 42 -0.19 2.44 -6.40
CA GLY A 42 0.70 1.65 -7.26
C GLY A 42 -0.07 0.66 -8.15
N VAL A 43 -1.15 0.06 -7.64
CA VAL A 43 -2.03 -0.81 -8.42
C VAL A 43 -2.80 0.01 -9.47
N GLU A 44 -3.42 1.12 -9.07
CA GLU A 44 -4.13 2.02 -9.99
C GLU A 44 -3.22 2.51 -11.13
N ASP A 45 -2.00 2.96 -10.79
CA ASP A 45 -1.00 3.43 -11.76
C ASP A 45 -0.55 2.30 -12.71
N TYR A 46 -0.51 1.06 -12.23
CA TYR A 46 -0.17 -0.11 -13.04
C TYR A 46 -1.31 -0.46 -13.99
N GLU A 47 -2.55 -0.53 -13.49
CA GLU A 47 -3.73 -0.86 -14.29
C GLU A 47 -4.02 0.18 -15.36
N ALA A 48 -3.82 1.46 -15.04
CA ALA A 48 -3.94 2.55 -16.02
C ALA A 48 -2.98 2.40 -17.22
N LYS A 49 -1.83 1.73 -17.03
CA LYS A 49 -0.81 1.52 -18.07
C LYS A 49 -0.93 0.18 -18.78
N ASN A 50 -1.39 -0.87 -18.09
CA ASN A 50 -1.31 -2.25 -18.56
C ASN A 50 -2.69 -2.91 -18.77
N GLY A 51 -3.77 -2.22 -18.40
CA GLY A 51 -5.11 -2.80 -18.30
C GLY A 51 -5.41 -3.36 -16.91
N GLU A 52 -6.68 -3.53 -16.62
CA GLU A 52 -7.22 -4.02 -15.34
C GLU A 52 -6.68 -5.42 -14.97
N VAL A 53 -6.26 -5.59 -13.73
CA VAL A 53 -5.83 -6.87 -13.16
C VAL A 53 -7.05 -7.59 -12.62
N LYS A 54 -7.53 -8.59 -13.36
CA LYS A 54 -8.67 -9.41 -12.93
C LYS A 54 -8.23 -10.42 -11.87
N VAL A 55 -8.85 -10.36 -10.70
CA VAL A 55 -8.79 -11.44 -9.72
C VAL A 55 -9.75 -12.53 -10.22
N LEU A 56 -9.23 -13.71 -10.51
CA LEU A 56 -10.06 -14.89 -10.80
C LEU A 56 -10.38 -15.55 -9.46
N ASP A 57 -11.66 -15.58 -9.10
CA ASP A 57 -12.13 -16.40 -7.98
C ASP A 57 -12.27 -17.85 -8.46
N ASP A 58 -11.60 -18.79 -7.78
CA ASP A 58 -11.81 -20.25 -7.89
C ASP A 58 -12.79 -20.74 -6.80
#